data_AF-A0A495LAI1-F1
#
_entry.id   AF-A0A495LAI1-F1
#
_cell.length_a   1.000
_cell.length_b   1.000
_cell.length_c   1.000
_cell.angle_alpha   90.00
_cell.angle_beta   90.00
_cell.angle_gamma   90.00
#
_symmetry.space_group_name_H-M   'P 1'
#
loop_
_entity.id
_entity.type
_entity.pdbx_description
1 polymer ?
#
loop_
_entity_poly.entity_id
_entity_poly.type
_entity_poly.pdbx_seq_one_letter_code
_entity_poly.pdbx_strand_id
1 'polypeptide(L)'
;MIGAVLDSALRSRAFGAVLVAHCGPGTARVAARAARGAAIRPLDLDAHGWDAESPAERGADLVVLVAATAADLRRAVPEADVSCTAAEVVVAVLASAPPAGRPLPSPPGAARWTNLIDLRVRRSPDGACSYTFSFTEPVEVAEVVGAVAHGMVGGRRDAAAPVPADAHRRALADTSWRGLSRPGAAGRALPRTTVADVPAVDERVVNPVGFTGKPKNRKGRLVSRSGRWVLEVGRSVRWRVPEDGAVSEVAVARLRDLRSVEVEWGRHSGPLAAVRAVAGLAAAGIPLVSGPAPRWADCLGGALHDLLGSVREADLEDDLVREEHSVRLRRAALRLHGASARWRRSVSGAAAEPAVSVVLCTRRPEMVGFALRQVARQRGVDVELVLALHGFGQDAPGVRSQVAAFRASGHAAVVFEAEPDAVFGSVLNAAIERAGGPLVAKMDDDDWYGPDHLADLVLARRYSGADLVGCATEYHHLEGPDVTVRRLVHSERFARHVTGAALLTDRAVLEEIGGIRPLGFGEDKALLEDVRRAGGSVYRTHGLGCVVRRRAEGHTWREPAGYFLQDPQRHWAGWRPSALLESDPEDAPGPARATTRQGSER
;
A
#
# COMPACT_ATOMS: atom_id res chain seq x y z
N MET A 1 -18.87 7.61 24.50
CA MET A 1 -17.56 8.30 24.48
C MET A 1 -17.61 9.53 23.57
N ILE A 2 -17.78 9.38 22.25
CA ILE A 2 -17.83 10.51 21.30
C ILE A 2 -18.85 11.58 21.69
N GLY A 3 -20.10 11.19 22.00
CA GLY A 3 -21.11 12.16 22.46
C GLY A 3 -20.67 12.98 23.68
N ALA A 4 -19.97 12.38 24.65
CA ALA A 4 -19.47 13.11 25.82
C ALA A 4 -18.28 14.03 25.49
N VAL A 5 -17.45 13.67 24.50
CA VAL A 5 -16.36 14.54 24.00
C VAL A 5 -16.96 15.73 23.27
N LEU A 6 -17.94 15.50 22.38
CA LEU A 6 -18.65 16.56 21.66
C LEU A 6 -19.43 17.47 22.62
N ASP A 7 -20.15 16.88 23.57
CA ASP A 7 -20.88 17.65 24.58
C ASP A 7 -19.93 18.41 25.52
N SER A 8 -18.73 17.87 25.81
CA SER A 8 -17.71 18.57 26.59
C SER A 8 -17.10 19.73 25.81
N ALA A 9 -16.78 19.53 24.54
CA ALA A 9 -16.23 20.56 23.67
C ALA A 9 -17.22 21.72 23.52
N LEU A 10 -18.52 21.44 23.37
CA LEU A 10 -19.55 22.49 23.29
C LEU A 10 -19.83 23.19 24.62
N ARG A 11 -19.45 22.60 25.77
CA ARG A 11 -19.67 23.16 27.12
C ARG A 11 -18.44 23.85 27.71
N SER A 12 -17.23 23.59 27.18
CA SER A 12 -15.98 24.03 27.83
C SER A 12 -15.70 25.53 27.70
N ARG A 13 -16.32 26.23 26.73
CA ARG A 13 -16.23 27.70 26.56
C ARG A 13 -17.53 28.26 25.97
N ALA A 14 -17.77 29.56 26.14
CA ALA A 14 -18.77 30.27 25.35
C ALA A 14 -18.19 30.47 23.94
N PHE A 15 -18.46 29.52 23.04
CA PHE A 15 -18.10 29.64 21.63
C PHE A 15 -19.14 30.52 20.93
N GLY A 16 -18.70 31.47 20.11
CA GLY A 16 -19.57 32.33 19.31
C GLY A 16 -20.03 31.60 18.05
N ALA A 17 -19.09 31.20 17.19
CA ALA A 17 -19.38 30.51 15.94
C ALA A 17 -18.99 29.02 16.01
N VAL A 18 -19.95 28.12 15.80
CA VAL A 18 -19.73 26.67 15.79
C VAL A 18 -20.19 26.07 14.47
N LEU A 19 -19.38 25.20 13.88
CA LEU A 19 -19.72 24.42 12.68
C LEU A 19 -19.76 22.93 13.02
N VAL A 20 -20.82 22.23 12.60
CA VAL A 20 -20.94 20.78 12.73
C VAL A 20 -21.13 20.17 11.35
N ALA A 21 -20.20 19.31 10.92
CA ALA A 21 -20.24 18.62 9.64
C ALA A 21 -20.17 17.09 9.82
N HIS A 22 -20.68 16.33 8.86
CA HIS A 22 -20.62 14.88 8.88
C HIS A 22 -20.47 14.22 7.52
N CYS A 23 -19.84 13.05 7.49
CA CYS A 23 -19.66 12.23 6.28
C CYS A 23 -19.69 10.73 6.60
N GLY A 24 -20.29 9.95 5.70
CA GLY A 24 -20.43 8.51 5.81
C GLY A 24 -21.68 8.06 6.59
N PRO A 25 -22.04 6.78 6.46
CA PRO A 25 -23.31 6.25 6.97
C PRO A 25 -23.44 6.30 8.49
N GLY A 26 -24.62 6.67 8.98
CA GLY A 26 -24.96 6.66 10.41
C GLY A 26 -24.45 7.86 11.22
N THR A 27 -23.74 8.80 10.60
CA THR A 27 -23.19 9.99 11.26
C THR A 27 -24.22 11.08 11.52
N ALA A 28 -25.23 11.23 10.66
CA ALA A 28 -26.25 12.28 10.76
C ALA A 28 -26.92 12.35 12.15
N ARG A 29 -27.23 11.20 12.77
CA ARG A 29 -27.82 11.16 14.12
C ARG A 29 -26.86 11.65 15.21
N VAL A 30 -25.57 11.36 15.07
CA VAL A 30 -24.52 11.79 16.01
C VAL A 30 -24.26 13.28 15.86
N ALA A 31 -24.14 13.77 14.61
CA ALA A 31 -23.98 15.18 14.30
C ALA A 31 -25.18 16.00 14.78
N ALA A 32 -26.40 15.55 14.50
CA ALA A 32 -27.62 16.19 15.01
C ALA A 32 -27.65 16.22 16.54
N ARG A 33 -27.18 15.17 17.22
CA ARG A 33 -27.07 15.17 18.68
C ARG A 33 -26.10 16.23 19.20
N ALA A 34 -24.93 16.37 18.56
CA ALA A 34 -23.96 17.40 18.92
C ALA A 34 -24.54 18.81 18.69
N ALA A 35 -25.23 19.03 17.57
CA ALA A 35 -25.77 20.33 17.23
C ALA A 35 -26.98 20.78 18.08
N ARG A 36 -27.65 19.85 18.79
CA ARG A 36 -28.81 20.16 19.66
C ARG A 36 -28.51 21.18 20.76
N GLY A 37 -27.26 21.28 21.23
CA GLY A 37 -26.86 22.24 22.25
C GLY A 37 -26.72 23.69 21.76
N ALA A 38 -26.67 23.90 20.44
CA ALA A 38 -26.29 25.19 19.84
C ALA A 38 -27.27 25.67 18.75
N ALA A 39 -28.41 24.99 18.54
CA ALA A 39 -29.42 25.32 17.51
C ALA A 39 -28.87 25.40 16.06
N ILE A 40 -27.83 24.60 15.75
CA ILE A 40 -27.17 24.56 14.44
C ILE A 40 -27.71 23.39 13.61
N ARG A 41 -27.80 23.57 12.28
CA ARG A 41 -28.08 22.47 11.35
C ARG A 41 -26.75 21.82 10.91
N PRO A 42 -26.54 20.51 11.12
CA PRO A 42 -25.34 19.85 10.63
C PRO A 42 -25.25 19.88 9.09
N LEU A 43 -24.03 20.08 8.57
CA LEU A 43 -23.71 19.99 7.15
C LEU A 43 -23.44 18.53 6.74
N ASP A 44 -24.16 18.06 5.72
CA ASP A 44 -23.95 16.73 5.13
C ASP A 44 -22.96 16.82 3.96
N LEU A 45 -21.70 16.43 4.23
CA LEU A 45 -20.61 16.51 3.25
C LEU A 45 -20.79 15.50 2.11
N ASP A 46 -21.48 14.38 2.32
CA ASP A 46 -21.73 13.41 1.24
C ASP A 46 -22.73 13.96 0.21
N ALA A 47 -23.65 14.84 0.63
CA ALA A 47 -24.67 15.44 -0.22
C ALA A 47 -24.23 16.77 -0.84
N HIS A 48 -23.52 17.60 -0.07
CA HIS A 48 -23.28 19.01 -0.43
C HIS A 48 -21.79 19.37 -0.52
N GLY A 49 -20.87 18.47 -0.16
CA GLY A 49 -19.47 18.83 0.03
C GLY A 49 -19.33 19.92 1.10
N TRP A 50 -18.24 20.70 1.02
CA TRP A 50 -18.08 21.89 1.87
C TRP A 50 -18.70 23.16 1.26
N ASP A 51 -19.17 23.09 0.01
CA ASP A 51 -19.82 24.18 -0.72
C ASP A 51 -21.30 24.30 -0.34
N ALA A 52 -21.57 24.85 0.85
CA ALA A 52 -22.91 25.27 1.23
C ALA A 52 -22.99 26.79 1.33
N GLU A 53 -23.86 27.40 0.52
CA GLU A 53 -24.21 28.82 0.52
C GLU A 53 -24.71 29.30 1.91
N SER A 54 -23.82 29.69 2.81
CA SER A 54 -23.77 31.05 3.37
C SER A 54 -22.67 31.17 4.45
N PRO A 55 -21.82 32.21 4.36
CA PRO A 55 -20.74 32.49 5.30
C PRO A 55 -21.24 33.19 6.58
N ALA A 56 -20.49 33.08 7.66
CA ALA A 56 -19.89 34.30 8.20
C ALA A 56 -18.39 34.12 8.02
N GLU A 57 -17.83 34.85 7.06
CA GLU A 57 -16.56 34.59 6.39
C GLU A 57 -15.37 34.34 7.35
N ARG A 58 -14.75 33.16 7.20
CA ARG A 58 -13.35 32.83 7.53
C ARG A 58 -12.95 32.59 9.00
N GLY A 59 -13.88 32.22 9.88
CA GLY A 59 -13.49 31.73 11.21
C GLY A 59 -14.65 31.16 12.04
N ALA A 60 -14.50 29.94 12.53
CA ALA A 60 -15.32 29.34 13.58
C ALA A 60 -14.49 29.21 14.86
N ASP A 61 -15.08 29.45 16.03
CA ASP A 61 -14.35 29.19 17.28
C ASP A 61 -14.17 27.68 17.51
N LEU A 62 -15.14 26.88 17.04
CA LEU A 62 -15.14 25.42 17.13
C LEU A 62 -15.68 24.77 15.85
N VAL A 63 -14.92 23.83 15.29
CA VAL A 63 -15.39 22.95 14.21
C VAL A 63 -15.45 21.50 14.70
N VAL A 64 -16.61 20.87 14.49
CA VAL A 64 -16.85 19.46 14.78
C VAL A 64 -17.09 18.71 13.48
N LEU A 65 -16.22 17.77 13.15
CA LEU A 65 -16.36 16.86 12.03
C LEU A 65 -16.61 15.42 12.51
N VAL A 66 -17.72 14.82 12.08
CA VAL A 66 -18.06 13.42 12.41
C VAL A 66 -18.01 12.55 11.16
N ALA A 67 -17.01 11.66 11.08
CA ALA A 67 -16.87 10.69 10.00
C ALA A 67 -17.28 9.28 10.46
N ALA A 68 -17.90 8.49 9.57
CA ALA A 68 -18.25 7.11 9.88
C ALA A 68 -16.99 6.24 9.99
N THR A 69 -16.07 6.37 9.03
CA THR A 69 -14.80 5.63 8.96
C THR A 69 -13.64 6.54 8.54
N ALA A 70 -12.40 6.05 8.62
CA ALA A 70 -11.24 6.79 8.11
C ALA A 70 -11.33 7.00 6.59
N ALA A 71 -11.90 6.05 5.86
CA ALA A 71 -12.17 6.16 4.44
C ALA A 71 -13.14 7.32 4.11
N ASP A 72 -14.19 7.48 4.91
CA ASP A 72 -15.14 8.59 4.73
C ASP A 72 -14.50 9.94 5.05
N LEU A 73 -13.67 10.00 6.11
CA LEU A 73 -12.92 11.20 6.45
C LEU A 73 -11.99 11.63 5.31
N ARG A 74 -11.23 10.69 4.73
CA ARG A 74 -10.31 10.95 3.62
C ARG A 74 -11.02 11.39 2.35
N ARG A 75 -12.22 10.87 2.08
CA ARG A 75 -13.04 11.32 0.94
C ARG A 75 -13.46 12.79 1.08
N ALA A 76 -13.71 13.24 2.31
CA ALA A 76 -14.13 14.61 2.58
C ALA A 76 -12.97 15.63 2.63
N VAL A 77 -11.70 15.18 2.66
CA VAL A 77 -10.51 16.07 2.76
C VAL A 77 -10.29 16.92 1.50
N PRO A 78 -10.29 16.38 0.27
CA PRO A 78 -10.08 17.18 -0.94
C PRO A 78 -11.19 18.20 -1.19
N GLU A 79 -12.36 17.97 -0.62
CA GLU A 79 -13.51 18.88 -0.70
C GLU A 79 -13.47 19.95 0.39
N ALA A 80 -12.58 19.86 1.39
CA ALA A 80 -12.49 20.85 2.46
C ALA A 80 -12.05 22.19 1.90
N ASP A 81 -13.00 23.13 1.83
CA ASP A 81 -12.73 24.47 1.34
C ASP A 81 -11.59 25.11 2.16
N VAL A 82 -10.64 25.73 1.46
CA VAL A 82 -9.39 26.30 1.97
C VAL A 82 -9.64 27.61 2.73
N SER A 83 -10.87 27.84 3.19
CA SER A 83 -11.37 29.13 3.67
C SER A 83 -11.93 29.07 5.10
N CYS A 84 -12.02 27.89 5.72
CA CYS A 84 -12.55 27.72 7.07
C CYS A 84 -11.42 27.56 8.10
N THR A 85 -11.28 28.56 8.99
CA THR A 85 -10.32 28.52 10.09
C THR A 85 -11.00 28.24 11.43
N ALA A 86 -10.29 27.62 12.38
CA ALA A 86 -10.78 27.46 13.74
C ALA A 86 -9.71 27.36 14.82
N ALA A 87 -10.03 27.89 16.02
CA ALA A 87 -9.16 27.79 17.20
C ALA A 87 -9.32 26.45 17.93
N GLU A 88 -10.51 25.84 17.87
CA GLU A 88 -10.73 24.45 18.29
C GLU A 88 -11.26 23.59 17.16
N VAL A 89 -10.64 22.42 16.96
CA VAL A 89 -11.06 21.45 15.94
C VAL A 89 -11.25 20.09 16.60
N VAL A 90 -12.43 19.51 16.42
CA VAL A 90 -12.77 18.17 16.90
C VAL A 90 -13.10 17.27 15.71
N VAL A 91 -12.29 16.23 15.51
CA VAL A 91 -12.54 15.20 14.50
C VAL A 91 -12.92 13.90 15.21
N ALA A 92 -14.13 13.42 14.99
CA ALA A 92 -14.64 12.17 15.55
C ALA A 92 -14.85 11.14 14.44
N VAL A 93 -14.23 9.96 14.57
CA VAL A 93 -14.43 8.82 13.67
C VAL A 93 -15.16 7.71 14.41
N LEU A 94 -16.37 7.37 13.95
CA LEU A 94 -17.27 6.46 14.66
C LEU A 94 -16.75 5.02 14.69
N ALA A 95 -16.07 4.58 13.62
CA ALA A 95 -15.46 3.27 13.55
C ALA A 95 -14.15 3.34 12.77
N SER A 96 -13.07 2.89 13.39
CA SER A 96 -11.76 2.76 12.76
C SER A 96 -11.23 1.35 13.01
N ALA A 97 -10.61 0.76 12.00
CA ALA A 97 -9.78 -0.42 12.22
C ALA A 97 -8.62 -0.07 13.19
N PRO A 98 -8.06 -1.05 13.91
CA PRO A 98 -6.78 -0.88 14.60
C PRO A 98 -5.75 -0.25 13.68
N PRO A 99 -5.17 0.90 14.04
CA PRO A 99 -4.17 1.55 13.22
C PRO A 99 -2.99 0.60 13.11
N ALA A 100 -2.52 0.41 11.87
CA ALA A 100 -1.33 -0.37 11.61
C ALA A 100 -0.05 0.36 12.06
N GLY A 101 -0.15 1.67 12.38
CA GLY A 101 0.92 2.56 12.83
C GLY A 101 0.52 3.46 14.01
N ARG A 102 1.20 4.60 14.18
CA ARG A 102 0.92 5.57 15.26
C ARG A 102 -0.40 6.29 14.94
N PRO A 103 -1.38 6.35 15.86
CA PRO A 103 -2.64 7.05 15.62
C PRO A 103 -2.49 8.57 15.67
N LEU A 104 -1.32 9.08 16.06
CA LEU A 104 -1.08 10.51 16.15
C LEU A 104 -0.88 11.07 14.73
N PRO A 105 -1.61 12.12 14.35
CA PRO A 105 -1.23 12.90 13.19
C PRO A 105 0.22 13.35 13.41
N SER A 106 1.11 12.93 12.52
CA SER A 106 2.42 13.56 12.44
C SER A 106 2.17 14.81 11.61
N PRO A 107 2.15 16.01 12.21
CA PRO A 107 1.92 17.22 11.42
C PRO A 107 2.99 17.26 10.32
N PRO A 108 2.61 17.48 9.05
CA PRO A 108 3.57 17.63 7.97
C PRO A 108 4.49 18.80 8.31
N GLY A 109 5.70 18.49 8.75
CA GLY A 109 6.58 19.45 9.41
C GLY A 109 6.04 19.85 10.78
N ALA A 110 6.67 19.36 11.85
CA ALA A 110 6.49 19.88 13.21
C ALA A 110 6.70 21.42 13.30
N ALA A 111 7.20 22.06 12.24
CA ALA A 111 7.32 23.50 12.06
C ALA A 111 6.02 24.24 11.67
N ARG A 112 4.93 23.58 11.27
CA ARG A 112 3.71 24.28 10.78
C ARG A 112 2.72 24.67 11.88
N TRP A 113 2.65 23.93 12.99
CA TRP A 113 1.69 24.18 14.08
C TRP A 113 2.35 24.80 15.31
N THR A 114 3.00 25.95 15.13
CA THR A 114 3.65 26.69 16.24
C THR A 114 2.67 27.14 17.33
N ASN A 115 1.37 27.18 17.01
CA ASN A 115 0.31 27.69 17.86
C ASN A 115 -0.54 26.59 18.55
N LEU A 116 -0.17 25.31 18.42
CA LEU A 116 -0.90 24.21 19.06
C LEU A 116 -0.64 24.18 20.58
N ILE A 117 -1.71 24.35 21.37
CA ILE A 117 -1.65 24.32 22.85
C ILE A 117 -1.87 22.91 23.38
N ASP A 118 -2.86 22.21 22.83
CA ASP A 118 -3.31 20.91 23.32
C ASP A 118 -3.78 20.01 22.18
N LEU A 119 -3.36 18.75 22.23
CA LEU A 119 -3.83 17.68 21.38
C LEU A 119 -4.27 16.51 22.26
N ARG A 120 -5.57 16.24 22.25
CA ARG A 120 -6.16 15.08 22.94
C ARG A 120 -6.66 14.07 21.94
N VAL A 121 -6.12 12.86 22.02
CA VAL A 121 -6.58 11.70 21.26
C VAL A 121 -7.23 10.71 22.21
N ARG A 122 -8.49 10.36 21.95
CA ARG A 122 -9.22 9.32 22.68
C ARG A 122 -9.64 8.23 21.74
N ARG A 123 -9.55 7.00 22.21
CA ARG A 123 -9.95 5.82 21.46
C ARG A 123 -10.75 4.88 22.35
N SER A 124 -11.84 4.35 21.84
CA SER A 124 -12.65 3.37 22.54
C SER A 124 -12.32 1.94 22.09
N PRO A 125 -12.63 0.94 22.93
CA PRO A 125 -12.39 -0.47 22.60
C PRO A 125 -13.14 -0.96 21.35
N ASP A 126 -14.28 -0.32 21.02
CA ASP A 126 -15.10 -0.61 19.83
C ASP A 126 -14.56 0.05 18.54
N GLY A 127 -13.43 0.75 18.62
CA GLY A 127 -12.71 1.31 17.47
C GLY A 127 -13.05 2.75 17.13
N ALA A 128 -13.92 3.42 17.89
CA ALA A 128 -14.19 4.84 17.70
C ALA A 128 -13.01 5.70 18.19
N CYS A 129 -12.70 6.78 17.47
CA CYS A 129 -11.61 7.69 17.78
C CYS A 129 -12.10 9.14 17.81
N SER A 130 -11.52 9.97 18.66
CA SER A 130 -11.72 11.43 18.64
C SER A 130 -10.39 12.15 18.81
N TYR A 131 -10.18 13.18 18.01
CA TYR A 131 -9.05 14.08 18.05
C TYR A 131 -9.57 15.46 18.39
N THR A 132 -9.03 16.08 19.42
CA THR A 132 -9.34 17.45 19.82
C THR A 132 -8.05 18.26 19.77
N PHE A 133 -8.07 19.33 18.99
CA PHE A 133 -6.98 20.28 18.86
C PHE A 133 -7.42 21.63 19.40
N SER A 134 -6.55 22.28 20.16
CA SER A 134 -6.75 23.65 20.64
C SER A 134 -5.53 24.49 20.25
N PHE A 135 -5.76 25.60 19.57
CA PHE A 135 -4.73 26.52 19.09
C PHE A 135 -4.85 27.89 19.77
N THR A 136 -3.74 28.61 19.88
CA THR A 136 -3.74 30.02 20.34
C THR A 136 -4.37 30.96 19.31
N GLU A 137 -4.25 30.63 18.03
CA GLU A 137 -4.81 31.37 16.89
C GLU A 137 -5.56 30.40 15.96
N PRO A 138 -6.60 30.86 15.25
CA PRO A 138 -7.32 30.02 14.30
C PRO A 138 -6.39 29.43 13.23
N VAL A 139 -6.54 28.14 12.95
CA VAL A 139 -5.81 27.40 11.90
C VAL A 139 -6.77 26.92 10.82
N GLU A 140 -6.27 26.70 9.61
CA GLU A 140 -7.04 26.08 8.52
C GLU A 140 -7.54 24.69 8.93
N VAL A 141 -8.86 24.50 8.92
CA VAL A 141 -9.51 23.24 9.30
C VAL A 141 -9.09 22.13 8.34
N ALA A 142 -8.94 22.44 7.05
CA ALA A 142 -8.47 21.49 6.04
C ALA A 142 -7.09 20.91 6.40
N GLU A 143 -6.20 21.71 6.99
CA GLU A 143 -4.87 21.26 7.43
C GLU A 143 -4.97 20.26 8.59
N VAL A 144 -5.80 20.56 9.59
CA VAL A 144 -6.02 19.68 10.75
C VAL A 144 -6.71 18.38 10.34
N VAL A 145 -7.79 18.47 9.56
CA VAL A 145 -8.56 17.32 9.07
C VAL A 145 -7.68 16.45 8.16
N GLY A 146 -6.90 17.07 7.28
CA GLY A 146 -5.89 16.40 6.47
C GLY A 146 -4.88 15.66 7.33
N ALA A 147 -4.29 16.31 8.34
CA ALA A 147 -3.32 15.68 9.23
C ALA A 147 -3.92 14.49 10.01
N VAL A 148 -5.14 14.60 10.53
CA VAL A 148 -5.85 13.47 11.18
C VAL A 148 -6.06 12.33 10.19
N ALA A 149 -6.57 12.63 9.00
CA ALA A 149 -6.84 11.65 7.97
C ALA A 149 -5.56 10.92 7.49
N HIS A 150 -4.42 11.59 7.48
CA HIS A 150 -3.10 11.00 7.18
C HIS A 150 -2.53 10.18 8.35
N GLY A 151 -2.63 10.69 9.58
CA GLY A 151 -2.18 10.01 10.78
C GLY A 151 -2.91 8.70 11.04
N MET A 152 -4.22 8.67 10.79
CA MET A 152 -5.03 7.45 10.96
C MET A 152 -4.59 6.28 10.09
N VAL A 153 -3.96 6.56 8.95
CA VAL A 153 -3.43 5.56 8.00
C VAL A 153 -1.90 5.47 8.03
N GLY A 154 -1.25 6.05 9.06
CA GLY A 154 0.16 5.85 9.35
C GLY A 154 1.17 6.61 8.49
N GLY A 155 0.74 7.61 7.70
CA GLY A 155 1.68 8.44 6.92
C GLY A 155 2.14 9.69 7.67
N ARG A 156 3.40 10.09 7.47
CA ARG A 156 3.94 11.38 7.95
C ARG A 156 4.04 12.47 6.88
N ARG A 157 3.93 12.10 5.61
CA ARG A 157 4.14 13.00 4.45
C ARG A 157 2.91 13.03 3.56
N ASP A 158 2.59 14.21 3.05
CA ASP A 158 1.57 14.42 2.02
C ASP A 158 2.08 13.87 0.69
N ALA A 159 1.68 12.64 0.35
CA ALA A 159 2.03 12.01 -0.91
C ALA A 159 0.84 11.35 -1.61
N ALA A 160 -0.37 11.45 -1.04
CA ALA A 160 -1.55 10.85 -1.65
C ALA A 160 -2.13 11.79 -2.72
N ALA A 161 -2.38 11.25 -3.91
CA ALA A 161 -3.13 11.97 -4.93
C ALA A 161 -4.55 12.28 -4.42
N PRO A 162 -5.12 13.46 -4.72
CA PRO A 162 -6.50 13.76 -4.35
C PRO A 162 -7.46 12.79 -5.06
N VAL A 163 -8.53 12.40 -4.37
CA VAL A 163 -9.65 11.65 -4.97
C VAL A 163 -10.62 12.69 -5.52
N PRO A 164 -10.81 12.83 -6.85
CA PRO A 164 -11.75 13.81 -7.38
C PRO A 164 -13.19 13.40 -7.01
N ALA A 165 -13.95 14.17 -6.25
CA ALA A 165 -15.22 13.68 -5.70
C ALA A 165 -16.45 13.91 -6.60
N ASP A 166 -16.47 14.98 -7.40
CA ASP A 166 -17.74 15.46 -8.00
C ASP A 166 -18.16 14.77 -9.29
N ALA A 167 -17.21 14.27 -10.08
CA ALA A 167 -17.51 13.45 -11.26
C ALA A 167 -18.10 12.08 -10.89
N HIS A 168 -17.87 11.61 -9.65
CA HIS A 168 -18.14 10.24 -9.21
C HIS A 168 -19.59 10.04 -8.71
N ARG A 169 -20.17 11.05 -8.02
CA ARG A 169 -21.51 10.96 -7.44
C ARG A 169 -22.63 10.84 -8.49
N ARG A 170 -22.51 11.56 -9.61
CA ARG A 170 -23.52 11.53 -10.69
C ARG A 170 -23.53 10.19 -11.44
N ALA A 171 -22.35 9.62 -11.74
CA ALA A 171 -22.22 8.37 -12.49
C ALA A 171 -22.88 7.16 -11.80
N LEU A 172 -22.81 7.06 -10.47
CA LEU A 172 -23.41 5.95 -9.72
C LEU A 172 -24.95 6.01 -9.67
N ALA A 173 -25.53 7.20 -9.58
CA ALA A 173 -26.98 7.37 -9.56
C ALA A 173 -27.61 6.99 -10.91
N ASP A 174 -26.98 7.44 -12.00
CA ASP A 174 -27.45 7.23 -13.38
C ASP A 174 -27.30 5.78 -13.86
N THR A 175 -26.31 5.06 -13.33
CA THR A 175 -26.04 3.65 -13.68
C THR A 175 -26.68 2.63 -12.72
N SER A 176 -27.49 3.08 -11.76
CA SER A 176 -28.24 2.17 -10.89
C SER A 176 -29.21 1.29 -11.69
N TRP A 177 -29.51 0.06 -11.24
CA TRP A 177 -30.50 -0.77 -11.96
C TRP A 177 -31.88 -0.12 -12.03
N ARG A 178 -32.24 0.69 -11.01
CA ARG A 178 -33.47 1.50 -11.04
C ARG A 178 -33.39 2.58 -12.12
N GLY A 179 -32.27 3.28 -12.26
CA GLY A 179 -32.04 4.26 -13.32
C GLY A 179 -32.11 3.64 -14.72
N LEU A 180 -31.46 2.49 -14.91
CA LEU A 180 -31.45 1.72 -16.14
C LEU A 180 -32.83 1.13 -16.52
N SER A 181 -33.73 0.97 -15.55
CA SER A 181 -35.07 0.38 -15.74
C SER A 181 -36.19 1.43 -15.82
N ARG A 182 -35.88 2.74 -15.85
CA ARG A 182 -36.91 3.80 -15.95
C ARG A 182 -37.65 3.74 -17.31
N PRO A 183 -38.97 3.97 -17.36
CA PRO A 183 -39.71 4.08 -18.62
C PRO A 183 -39.10 5.18 -19.49
N GLY A 184 -38.74 4.87 -20.74
CA GLY A 184 -37.93 5.73 -21.63
C GLY A 184 -36.44 5.35 -21.75
N ALA A 185 -35.94 4.48 -20.87
CA ALA A 185 -34.62 3.85 -21.01
C ALA A 185 -34.67 2.54 -21.83
N ALA A 186 -35.85 1.93 -21.95
CA ALA A 186 -36.08 0.74 -22.79
C ALA A 186 -35.88 1.10 -24.28
N GLY A 187 -34.71 0.74 -24.81
CA GLY A 187 -34.27 1.07 -26.17
C GLY A 187 -32.82 1.55 -26.24
N ARG A 188 -32.23 2.01 -25.13
CA ARG A 188 -30.78 2.27 -25.03
C ARG A 188 -30.08 0.97 -24.64
N ALA A 189 -29.11 0.53 -25.45
CA ALA A 189 -28.12 -0.45 -25.00
C ALA A 189 -27.55 0.02 -23.66
N LEU A 190 -27.23 -0.91 -22.74
CA LEU A 190 -26.51 -0.56 -21.51
C LEU A 190 -25.35 0.36 -21.92
N PRO A 191 -25.23 1.59 -21.37
CA PRO A 191 -24.10 2.44 -21.69
C PRO A 191 -22.84 1.62 -21.43
N ARG A 192 -21.92 1.56 -22.40
CA ARG A 192 -20.67 0.81 -22.25
C ARG A 192 -19.91 1.43 -21.09
N THR A 193 -20.00 0.80 -19.93
CA THR A 193 -19.25 1.21 -18.74
C THR A 193 -17.79 0.86 -18.96
N THR A 194 -16.94 1.82 -18.68
CA THR A 194 -15.50 1.70 -18.75
C THR A 194 -14.94 1.62 -17.35
N VAL A 195 -13.67 1.22 -17.22
CA VAL A 195 -12.91 1.34 -15.97
C VAL A 195 -12.97 2.76 -15.41
N ALA A 196 -13.09 3.78 -16.28
CA ALA A 196 -13.10 5.16 -15.86
C ALA A 196 -14.40 5.60 -15.15
N ASP A 197 -15.48 4.84 -15.32
CA ASP A 197 -16.75 5.12 -14.66
C ASP A 197 -16.79 4.52 -13.24
N VAL A 198 -15.95 3.52 -12.95
CA VAL A 198 -15.86 2.89 -11.63
C VAL A 198 -15.19 3.88 -10.66
N PRO A 199 -15.81 4.16 -9.50
CA PRO A 199 -15.19 5.01 -8.51
C PRO A 199 -13.86 4.46 -8.00
N ALA A 200 -12.88 5.35 -7.83
CA ALA A 200 -11.56 4.95 -7.36
C ALA A 200 -11.60 4.28 -5.98
N VAL A 201 -10.67 3.35 -5.77
CA VAL A 201 -10.36 2.75 -4.47
C VAL A 201 -9.31 3.61 -3.80
N ASP A 202 -9.57 4.13 -2.60
CA ASP A 202 -8.54 4.78 -1.80
C ASP A 202 -7.60 3.72 -1.21
N GLU A 203 -6.46 3.53 -1.86
CA GLU A 203 -5.45 2.55 -1.48
C GLU A 203 -4.79 2.86 -0.12
N ARG A 204 -5.02 4.02 0.51
CA ARG A 204 -4.48 4.28 1.87
C ARG A 204 -5.32 3.61 2.96
N VAL A 205 -6.58 3.26 2.66
CA VAL A 205 -7.53 2.62 3.58
C VAL A 205 -7.92 1.21 3.15
N VAL A 206 -8.00 0.97 1.83
CA VAL A 206 -8.35 -0.33 1.25
C VAL A 206 -7.11 -0.91 0.58
N ASN A 207 -6.35 -1.69 1.34
CA ASN A 207 -5.03 -2.19 0.93
C ASN A 207 -4.65 -3.48 1.66
N PRO A 208 -3.54 -4.14 1.30
CA PRO A 208 -3.20 -5.42 1.90
C PRO A 208 -2.55 -5.33 3.29
N VAL A 209 -2.36 -4.14 3.88
CA VAL A 209 -1.73 -4.00 5.21
C VAL A 209 -2.51 -4.79 6.26
N GLY A 210 -1.85 -5.79 6.85
CA GLY A 210 -2.43 -6.72 7.83
C GLY A 210 -2.93 -8.02 7.21
N PHE A 211 -2.66 -8.29 5.93
CA PHE A 211 -2.90 -9.60 5.33
C PHE A 211 -2.21 -10.69 6.15
N THR A 212 -2.87 -11.85 6.25
CA THR A 212 -2.43 -12.98 7.06
C THR A 212 -2.13 -14.16 6.14
N GLY A 213 -0.89 -14.66 6.19
CA GLY A 213 -0.50 -15.90 5.50
C GLY A 213 -1.11 -17.17 6.12
N LYS A 214 -1.64 -17.10 7.35
CA LYS A 214 -2.32 -18.21 8.05
C LYS A 214 -3.75 -17.82 8.41
N PRO A 215 -4.70 -17.88 7.46
CA PRO A 215 -6.08 -17.49 7.71
C PRO A 215 -6.78 -18.46 8.67
N LYS A 216 -7.95 -18.08 9.18
CA LYS A 216 -8.85 -19.06 9.80
C LYS A 216 -9.54 -19.85 8.68
N ASN A 217 -9.90 -21.09 8.95
CA ASN A 217 -10.55 -21.94 7.95
C ASN A 217 -12.05 -21.59 7.78
N ARG A 218 -12.32 -20.33 7.39
CA ARG A 218 -13.66 -19.78 7.17
C ARG A 218 -13.75 -19.24 5.76
N LYS A 219 -14.82 -19.63 5.07
CA LYS A 219 -15.10 -19.27 3.68
C LYS A 219 -16.27 -18.29 3.64
N GLY A 220 -16.13 -17.23 2.86
CA GLY A 220 -17.15 -16.22 2.67
C GLY A 220 -17.80 -16.35 1.30
N ARG A 221 -19.05 -15.88 1.17
CA ARG A 221 -19.73 -15.73 -0.12
C ARG A 221 -20.31 -14.34 -0.23
N LEU A 222 -20.02 -13.65 -1.32
CA LEU A 222 -20.59 -12.35 -1.65
C LEU A 222 -21.82 -12.59 -2.53
N VAL A 223 -23.02 -12.45 -1.95
CA VAL A 223 -24.29 -12.86 -2.57
C VAL A 223 -25.30 -11.72 -2.59
N SER A 224 -26.25 -11.79 -3.52
CA SER A 224 -27.36 -10.84 -3.62
C SER A 224 -28.52 -11.23 -2.70
N ARG A 225 -28.85 -10.37 -1.72
CA ARG A 225 -30.10 -10.41 -0.93
C ARG A 225 -30.92 -9.15 -1.15
N SER A 226 -32.14 -9.32 -1.65
CA SER A 226 -33.09 -8.22 -1.87
C SER A 226 -32.50 -7.06 -2.70
N GLY A 227 -31.69 -7.38 -3.70
CA GLY A 227 -31.05 -6.39 -4.59
C GLY A 227 -29.84 -5.65 -3.98
N ARG A 228 -29.35 -6.07 -2.81
CA ARG A 228 -28.10 -5.60 -2.22
C ARG A 228 -27.15 -6.77 -2.01
N TRP A 229 -25.85 -6.49 -2.02
CA TRP A 229 -24.86 -7.52 -1.78
C TRP A 229 -24.56 -7.60 -0.30
N VAL A 230 -24.38 -8.81 0.17
CA VAL A 230 -23.96 -9.12 1.52
C VAL A 230 -22.87 -10.18 1.47
N LEU A 231 -21.89 -10.07 2.34
CA LEU A 231 -20.89 -11.09 2.53
C LEU A 231 -21.29 -11.96 3.72
N GLU A 232 -21.53 -13.23 3.42
CA GLU A 232 -21.98 -14.24 4.37
C GLU A 232 -20.88 -15.24 4.69
N VAL A 233 -20.86 -15.68 5.95
CA VAL A 233 -20.04 -16.79 6.41
C VAL A 233 -20.97 -17.76 7.13
N GLY A 234 -21.20 -18.92 6.51
CA GLY A 234 -22.27 -19.83 6.91
C GLY A 234 -23.64 -19.14 6.84
N ARG A 235 -24.32 -18.99 7.98
CA ARG A 235 -25.63 -18.30 8.07
C ARG A 235 -25.53 -16.84 8.51
N SER A 236 -24.34 -16.35 8.83
CA SER A 236 -24.14 -15.02 9.40
C SER A 236 -23.70 -14.00 8.34
N VAL A 237 -24.34 -12.84 8.31
CA VAL A 237 -23.89 -11.70 7.50
C VAL A 237 -22.77 -10.97 8.21
N ARG A 238 -21.56 -10.98 7.63
CA ARG A 238 -20.37 -10.30 8.17
C ARG A 238 -20.26 -8.85 7.71
N TRP A 239 -20.70 -8.59 6.49
CA TRP A 239 -20.65 -7.27 5.89
C TRP A 239 -21.82 -7.08 4.93
N ARG A 240 -22.42 -5.89 4.96
CA ARG A 240 -23.42 -5.47 3.97
C ARG A 240 -22.73 -4.45 3.08
N VAL A 241 -22.73 -4.70 1.78
CA VAL A 241 -22.07 -3.80 0.82
C VAL A 241 -22.87 -2.49 0.78
N PRO A 242 -22.25 -1.33 1.01
CA PRO A 242 -22.88 -0.02 0.85
C PRO A 242 -23.45 0.17 -0.55
N GLU A 243 -24.42 1.07 -0.70
CA GLU A 243 -25.11 1.27 -1.97
C GLU A 243 -24.18 1.65 -3.13
N ASP A 244 -23.15 2.41 -2.83
CA ASP A 244 -22.14 2.91 -3.75
C ASP A 244 -20.98 1.93 -3.97
N GLY A 245 -21.02 0.75 -3.35
CA GLY A 245 -19.98 -0.26 -3.43
C GLY A 245 -18.71 0.04 -2.65
N ALA A 246 -18.69 1.08 -1.81
CA ALA A 246 -17.49 1.45 -1.08
C ALA A 246 -17.05 0.35 -0.11
N VAL A 247 -15.75 0.04 -0.13
CA VAL A 247 -15.09 -0.81 0.86
C VAL A 247 -14.37 0.11 1.85
N SER A 248 -14.51 -0.16 3.14
CA SER A 248 -13.79 0.57 4.19
C SER A 248 -12.77 -0.33 4.89
N GLU A 249 -11.83 0.28 5.60
CA GLU A 249 -10.84 -0.41 6.43
C GLU A 249 -11.50 -1.29 7.50
N VAL A 250 -12.66 -0.88 8.02
CA VAL A 250 -13.46 -1.65 8.99
C VAL A 250 -14.05 -2.90 8.33
N ALA A 251 -14.56 -2.78 7.10
CA ALA A 251 -15.04 -3.93 6.35
C ALA A 251 -13.90 -4.91 6.07
N VAL A 252 -12.76 -4.40 5.58
CA VAL A 252 -11.56 -5.20 5.33
C VAL A 252 -11.13 -5.95 6.59
N ALA A 253 -10.98 -5.26 7.72
CA ALA A 253 -10.56 -5.87 8.98
C ALA A 253 -11.46 -7.04 9.43
N ARG A 254 -12.76 -6.99 9.15
CA ARG A 254 -13.73 -8.05 9.48
C ARG A 254 -13.66 -9.27 8.56
N LEU A 255 -12.98 -9.14 7.42
CA LEU A 255 -12.91 -10.14 6.35
C LEU A 255 -11.51 -10.73 6.18
N ARG A 256 -10.46 -10.11 6.77
CA ARG A 256 -9.07 -10.57 6.68
C ARG A 256 -8.85 -11.99 7.21
N ASP A 257 -9.71 -12.45 8.12
CA ASP A 257 -9.64 -13.78 8.72
C ASP A 257 -10.17 -14.89 7.80
N LEU A 258 -10.74 -14.55 6.65
CA LEU A 258 -11.28 -15.51 5.70
C LEU A 258 -10.19 -16.14 4.84
N ARG A 259 -10.37 -17.44 4.56
CA ARG A 259 -9.53 -18.21 3.64
C ARG A 259 -9.83 -17.81 2.20
N SER A 260 -11.10 -17.74 1.84
CA SER A 260 -11.59 -17.38 0.50
C SER A 260 -12.88 -16.55 0.61
N VAL A 261 -13.16 -15.79 -0.43
CA VAL A 261 -14.47 -15.19 -0.68
C VAL A 261 -14.89 -15.53 -2.11
N GLU A 262 -15.96 -16.30 -2.26
CA GLU A 262 -16.58 -16.57 -3.56
C GLU A 262 -17.54 -15.42 -3.93
N VAL A 263 -17.38 -14.86 -5.12
CA VAL A 263 -18.29 -13.86 -5.68
C VAL A 263 -19.38 -14.57 -6.48
N GLU A 264 -20.59 -14.58 -5.95
CA GLU A 264 -21.78 -15.05 -6.66
C GLU A 264 -22.43 -13.86 -7.38
N TRP A 265 -22.18 -13.76 -8.69
CA TRP A 265 -22.64 -12.65 -9.49
C TRP A 265 -24.16 -12.54 -9.51
N GLY A 266 -24.68 -11.54 -8.80
CA GLY A 266 -26.11 -11.21 -8.74
C GLY A 266 -26.34 -9.70 -8.77
N ARG A 267 -27.58 -9.27 -8.52
CA ARG A 267 -27.92 -7.84 -8.50
C ARG A 267 -27.41 -7.17 -7.22
N HIS A 268 -26.58 -6.15 -7.38
CA HIS A 268 -26.35 -5.12 -6.36
C HIS A 268 -27.18 -3.87 -6.68
N SER A 269 -26.80 -2.69 -6.19
CA SER A 269 -27.38 -1.37 -6.55
C SER A 269 -27.28 -1.04 -8.04
N GLY A 270 -26.19 -1.49 -8.67
CA GLY A 270 -25.84 -1.26 -10.07
C GLY A 270 -24.50 -1.93 -10.41
N PRO A 271 -24.13 -2.01 -11.69
CA PRO A 271 -22.88 -2.64 -12.13
C PRO A 271 -21.63 -1.92 -11.59
N LEU A 272 -21.58 -0.58 -11.62
CA LEU A 272 -20.42 0.18 -11.14
C LEU A 272 -20.19 0.00 -9.62
N ALA A 273 -21.26 0.01 -8.82
CA ALA A 273 -21.16 -0.23 -7.38
C ALA A 273 -20.71 -1.68 -7.07
N ALA A 274 -21.21 -2.68 -7.82
CA ALA A 274 -20.76 -4.06 -7.68
C ALA A 274 -19.26 -4.20 -8.04
N VAL A 275 -18.83 -3.62 -9.15
CA VAL A 275 -17.42 -3.64 -9.59
C VAL A 275 -16.52 -2.93 -8.59
N ARG A 276 -16.93 -1.77 -8.06
CA ARG A 276 -16.18 -1.06 -7.02
C ARG A 276 -15.97 -1.92 -5.77
N ALA A 277 -16.99 -2.66 -5.35
CA ALA A 277 -16.88 -3.55 -4.19
C ALA A 277 -15.88 -4.69 -4.44
N VAL A 278 -15.93 -5.34 -5.60
CA VAL A 278 -14.98 -6.41 -5.97
C VAL A 278 -13.56 -5.87 -6.10
N ALA A 279 -13.36 -4.74 -6.79
CA ALA A 279 -12.07 -4.10 -6.94
C ALA A 279 -11.48 -3.68 -5.58
N GLY A 280 -12.31 -3.14 -4.67
CA GLY A 280 -11.89 -2.80 -3.31
C GLY A 280 -11.48 -4.02 -2.49
N LEU A 281 -12.26 -5.11 -2.52
CA LEU A 281 -11.90 -6.36 -1.83
C LEU A 281 -10.59 -6.96 -2.39
N ALA A 282 -10.40 -6.94 -3.71
CA ALA A 282 -9.18 -7.37 -4.38
C ALA A 282 -7.98 -6.51 -3.96
N ALA A 283 -8.11 -5.18 -4.00
CA ALA A 283 -7.08 -4.24 -3.56
C ALA A 283 -6.70 -4.44 -2.08
N ALA A 284 -7.66 -4.81 -1.23
CA ALA A 284 -7.44 -5.13 0.17
C ALA A 284 -6.69 -6.46 0.42
N GLY A 285 -6.40 -7.23 -0.63
CA GLY A 285 -5.78 -8.54 -0.55
C GLY A 285 -6.72 -9.65 -0.08
N ILE A 286 -8.04 -9.46 -0.17
CA ILE A 286 -9.01 -10.52 0.12
C ILE A 286 -8.93 -11.56 -1.02
N PRO A 287 -8.71 -12.85 -0.73
CA PRO A 287 -8.60 -13.88 -1.76
C PRO A 287 -9.98 -14.16 -2.39
N LEU A 288 -10.22 -13.54 -3.55
CA LEU A 288 -11.48 -13.64 -4.27
C LEU A 288 -11.41 -14.73 -5.34
N VAL A 289 -12.50 -15.48 -5.47
CA VAL A 289 -12.72 -16.38 -6.60
C VAL A 289 -14.14 -16.17 -7.12
N SER A 290 -14.41 -16.49 -8.36
CA SER A 290 -15.76 -16.46 -8.90
C SER A 290 -15.96 -17.45 -10.02
N GLY A 291 -17.22 -17.78 -10.30
CA GLY A 291 -17.60 -18.27 -11.63
C GLY A 291 -17.39 -17.19 -12.71
N PRO A 292 -17.81 -17.46 -13.97
CA PRO A 292 -17.69 -16.50 -15.06
C PRO A 292 -18.33 -15.16 -14.70
N ALA A 293 -17.54 -14.08 -14.77
CA ALA A 293 -18.06 -12.75 -14.51
C ALA A 293 -19.01 -12.32 -15.64
N PRO A 294 -20.13 -11.65 -15.31
CA PRO A 294 -21.08 -11.18 -16.29
C PRO A 294 -20.51 -10.00 -17.08
N ARG A 295 -20.94 -9.81 -18.33
CA ARG A 295 -20.46 -8.72 -19.22
C ARG A 295 -20.61 -7.31 -18.64
N TRP A 296 -21.58 -7.07 -17.75
CA TRP A 296 -21.70 -5.76 -17.11
C TRP A 296 -20.54 -5.45 -16.15
N ALA A 297 -19.75 -6.46 -15.77
CA ALA A 297 -18.58 -6.34 -14.93
C ALA A 297 -17.27 -6.17 -15.74
N ASP A 298 -17.32 -6.00 -17.07
CA ASP A 298 -16.14 -5.79 -17.94
C ASP A 298 -15.26 -4.62 -17.48
N CYS A 299 -15.87 -3.62 -16.83
CA CYS A 299 -15.17 -2.49 -16.21
C CYS A 299 -14.28 -2.86 -15.00
N LEU A 300 -14.23 -4.14 -14.58
CA LEU A 300 -13.17 -4.67 -13.71
C LEU A 300 -11.79 -4.57 -14.34
N GLY A 301 -11.72 -4.64 -15.68
CA GLY A 301 -10.49 -4.77 -16.46
C GLY A 301 -10.04 -6.24 -16.62
N GLY A 302 -9.45 -6.54 -17.78
CA GLY A 302 -9.12 -7.91 -18.20
C GLY A 302 -8.29 -8.70 -17.18
N ALA A 303 -7.20 -8.11 -16.66
CA ALA A 303 -6.35 -8.80 -15.69
C ALA A 303 -7.09 -9.23 -14.42
N LEU A 304 -7.92 -8.34 -13.84
CA LEU A 304 -8.68 -8.68 -12.62
C LEU A 304 -9.81 -9.66 -12.94
N HIS A 305 -10.49 -9.47 -14.08
CA HIS A 305 -11.51 -10.38 -14.57
C HIS A 305 -10.98 -11.82 -14.71
N ASP A 306 -9.83 -12.00 -15.35
CA ASP A 306 -9.25 -13.31 -15.63
C ASP A 306 -8.75 -13.98 -14.34
N LEU A 307 -8.15 -13.21 -13.44
CA LEU A 307 -7.68 -13.73 -12.15
C LEU A 307 -8.82 -14.25 -11.28
N LEU A 308 -10.00 -13.63 -11.28
CA LEU A 308 -11.13 -14.10 -10.46
C LEU A 308 -11.56 -15.54 -10.79
N GLY A 309 -11.36 -15.98 -12.03
CA GLY A 309 -11.64 -17.35 -12.48
C GLY A 309 -10.40 -18.25 -12.59
N SER A 310 -9.18 -17.75 -12.34
CA SER A 310 -7.94 -18.51 -12.63
C SER A 310 -7.59 -19.55 -11.57
N VAL A 311 -8.21 -19.48 -10.39
CA VAL A 311 -7.97 -20.38 -9.25
C VAL A 311 -9.32 -20.84 -8.69
N ARG A 312 -9.44 -22.13 -8.36
CA ARG A 312 -10.67 -22.65 -7.73
C ARG A 312 -10.60 -22.43 -6.23
N GLU A 313 -11.76 -22.35 -5.58
CA GLU A 313 -11.81 -22.17 -4.12
C GLU A 313 -11.01 -23.26 -3.36
N ALA A 314 -11.04 -24.50 -3.85
CA ALA A 314 -10.32 -25.63 -3.26
C ALA A 314 -8.78 -25.47 -3.30
N ASP A 315 -8.25 -24.74 -4.30
CA ASP A 315 -6.81 -24.53 -4.44
C ASP A 315 -6.31 -23.51 -3.38
N LEU A 316 -7.20 -22.67 -2.84
CA LEU A 316 -6.90 -21.72 -1.76
C LEU A 316 -6.80 -22.38 -0.37
N GLU A 317 -6.98 -23.69 -0.27
CA GLU A 317 -6.61 -24.46 0.93
C GLU A 317 -5.08 -24.48 1.13
N ASP A 318 -4.31 -24.35 0.05
CA ASP A 318 -2.87 -24.14 0.13
C ASP A 318 -2.56 -22.66 0.43
N ASP A 319 -1.90 -22.40 1.56
CA ASP A 319 -1.58 -21.04 2.02
C ASP A 319 -0.66 -20.28 1.04
N LEU A 320 0.25 -20.96 0.32
CA LEU A 320 1.11 -20.32 -0.68
C LEU A 320 0.29 -19.94 -1.92
N VAL A 321 -0.52 -20.85 -2.46
CA VAL A 321 -1.40 -20.56 -3.61
C VAL A 321 -2.34 -19.40 -3.29
N ARG A 322 -2.92 -19.40 -2.08
CA ARG A 322 -3.77 -18.32 -1.60
C ARG A 322 -3.07 -16.97 -1.55
N GLU A 323 -1.85 -16.94 -1.04
CA GLU A 323 -1.08 -15.70 -0.95
C GLU A 323 -0.67 -15.20 -2.33
N GLU A 324 -0.14 -16.07 -3.20
CA GLU A 324 0.20 -15.72 -4.57
C GLU A 324 -1.00 -15.18 -5.35
N HIS A 325 -2.17 -15.81 -5.17
CA HIS A 325 -3.43 -15.36 -5.77
C HIS A 325 -3.85 -13.98 -5.28
N SER A 326 -3.82 -13.76 -3.96
CA SER A 326 -4.07 -12.45 -3.34
C SER A 326 -3.13 -11.37 -3.90
N VAL A 327 -1.85 -11.69 -4.08
CA VAL A 327 -0.86 -10.77 -4.64
C VAL A 327 -1.20 -10.38 -6.08
N ARG A 328 -1.58 -11.34 -6.93
CA ARG A 328 -1.97 -11.05 -8.31
C ARG A 328 -3.23 -10.18 -8.36
N LEU A 329 -4.26 -10.53 -7.59
CA LEU A 329 -5.52 -9.78 -7.51
C LEU A 329 -5.29 -8.33 -7.07
N ARG A 330 -4.55 -8.13 -5.97
CA ARG A 330 -4.32 -6.78 -5.45
C ARG A 330 -3.44 -5.93 -6.36
N ARG A 331 -2.45 -6.53 -7.05
CA ARG A 331 -1.66 -5.83 -8.08
C ARG A 331 -2.58 -5.30 -9.18
N ALA A 332 -3.43 -6.17 -9.73
CA ALA A 332 -4.38 -5.81 -10.79
C ALA A 332 -5.35 -4.71 -10.34
N ALA A 333 -5.94 -4.88 -9.14
CA ALA A 333 -6.89 -3.93 -8.59
C ALA A 333 -6.27 -2.56 -8.27
N LEU A 334 -5.11 -2.52 -7.60
CA LEU A 334 -4.46 -1.26 -7.22
C LEU A 334 -3.95 -0.48 -8.43
N ARG A 335 -3.36 -1.17 -9.43
CA ARG A 335 -2.86 -0.54 -10.66
C ARG A 335 -3.99 0.04 -11.51
N LEU A 336 -5.19 -0.55 -11.46
CA LEU A 336 -6.30 -0.17 -12.33
C LEU A 336 -7.38 0.67 -11.64
N HIS A 337 -7.63 0.48 -10.35
CA HIS A 337 -8.72 1.12 -9.62
C HIS A 337 -8.24 2.02 -8.48
N GLY A 338 -6.96 1.95 -8.09
CA GLY A 338 -6.39 2.83 -7.06
C GLY A 338 -6.48 4.31 -7.42
N ALA A 339 -6.73 5.17 -6.43
CA ALA A 339 -6.87 6.61 -6.57
C ALA A 339 -5.66 7.24 -7.26
N SER A 340 -4.44 6.87 -6.88
CA SER A 340 -3.24 7.42 -7.53
C SER A 340 -3.16 7.04 -9.01
N ALA A 341 -3.54 5.81 -9.36
CA ALA A 341 -3.55 5.34 -10.74
C ALA A 341 -4.69 5.97 -11.57
N ARG A 342 -5.82 6.29 -10.93
CA ARG A 342 -6.93 7.04 -11.56
C ARG A 342 -6.55 8.49 -11.80
N TRP A 343 -5.93 9.15 -10.82
CA TRP A 343 -5.43 10.52 -10.92
C TRP A 343 -4.44 10.67 -12.08
N ARG A 344 -3.40 9.81 -12.13
CA ARG A 344 -2.40 9.85 -13.21
C ARG A 344 -2.97 9.69 -14.61
N ARG A 345 -4.02 8.89 -14.80
CA ARG A 345 -4.67 8.74 -16.11
C ARG A 345 -5.59 9.89 -16.47
N SER A 346 -6.09 10.63 -15.49
CA SER A 346 -7.06 11.71 -15.69
C SER A 346 -6.37 13.05 -15.99
N VAL A 347 -5.12 13.22 -15.58
CA VAL A 347 -4.33 14.42 -15.81
C VAL A 347 -3.47 14.23 -17.07
N SER A 348 -3.74 14.98 -18.12
CA SER A 348 -2.90 15.02 -19.33
C SER A 348 -1.49 15.49 -18.97
N GLY A 349 -0.47 14.67 -19.22
CA GLY A 349 0.92 14.97 -18.86
C GLY A 349 1.30 14.64 -17.41
N ALA A 350 0.43 13.96 -16.63
CA ALA A 350 0.88 13.39 -15.37
C ALA A 350 2.01 12.38 -15.59
N ALA A 351 3.04 12.48 -14.75
CA ALA A 351 4.22 11.64 -14.81
C ALA A 351 3.85 10.15 -14.77
N ALA A 352 4.66 9.34 -15.45
CA ALA A 352 4.65 7.88 -15.32
C ALA A 352 4.79 7.45 -13.84
N GLU A 353 4.78 6.14 -13.58
CA GLU A 353 5.25 5.63 -12.29
C GLU A 353 6.60 6.32 -11.94
N PRO A 354 6.79 6.81 -10.70
CA PRO A 354 7.98 7.57 -10.34
C PRO A 354 9.22 6.73 -10.68
N ALA A 355 10.18 7.36 -11.34
CA ALA A 355 11.43 6.69 -11.69
C ALA A 355 12.12 6.14 -10.44
N VAL A 356 12.59 4.91 -10.55
CA VAL A 356 13.31 4.18 -9.50
C VAL A 356 14.76 4.07 -9.91
N SER A 357 15.66 4.68 -9.15
CA SER A 357 17.09 4.46 -9.30
C SER A 357 17.50 3.24 -8.47
N VAL A 358 17.89 2.17 -9.14
CA VAL A 358 18.43 0.97 -8.52
C VAL A 358 19.91 1.20 -8.25
N VAL A 359 20.26 1.35 -6.98
CA VAL A 359 21.64 1.34 -6.49
C VAL A 359 22.07 -0.10 -6.33
N LEU A 360 23.08 -0.48 -7.11
CA LEU A 360 23.65 -1.82 -7.11
C LEU A 360 25.17 -1.72 -7.01
N CYS A 361 25.75 -2.35 -6.01
CA CYS A 361 27.19 -2.37 -5.79
C CYS A 361 27.69 -3.81 -5.83
N THR A 362 28.80 -4.05 -6.51
CA THR A 362 29.37 -5.39 -6.61
C THR A 362 30.89 -5.37 -6.49
N ARG A 363 31.46 -6.40 -5.87
CA ARG A 363 32.91 -6.73 -5.90
C ARG A 363 33.20 -7.94 -6.79
N ARG A 364 32.22 -8.37 -7.59
CA ARG A 364 32.18 -9.65 -8.30
C ARG A 364 31.92 -9.41 -9.79
N PRO A 365 32.97 -9.22 -10.62
CA PRO A 365 32.81 -8.96 -12.06
C PRO A 365 31.92 -9.99 -12.76
N GLU A 366 32.01 -11.26 -12.36
CA GLU A 366 31.23 -12.37 -12.89
C GLU A 366 29.73 -12.29 -12.58
N MET A 367 29.33 -11.55 -11.54
CA MET A 367 27.93 -11.37 -11.15
C MET A 367 27.25 -10.21 -11.87
N VAL A 368 28.00 -9.32 -12.54
CA VAL A 368 27.44 -8.14 -13.23
C VAL A 368 26.37 -8.54 -14.25
N GLY A 369 26.62 -9.55 -15.10
CA GLY A 369 25.64 -9.99 -16.10
C GLY A 369 24.32 -10.47 -15.46
N PHE A 370 24.41 -11.30 -14.42
CA PHE A 370 23.25 -11.79 -13.68
C PHE A 370 22.46 -10.64 -13.04
N ALA A 371 23.16 -9.76 -12.31
CA ALA A 371 22.57 -8.60 -11.64
C ALA A 371 21.81 -7.68 -12.62
N LEU A 372 22.43 -7.39 -13.78
CA LEU A 372 21.81 -6.58 -14.83
C LEU A 372 20.54 -7.21 -15.40
N ARG A 373 20.49 -8.55 -15.56
CA ARG A 373 19.26 -9.24 -15.98
C ARG A 373 18.15 -9.14 -14.93
N GLN A 374 18.47 -9.21 -13.63
CA GLN A 374 17.48 -9.03 -12.57
C GLN A 374 16.86 -7.62 -12.55
N VAL A 375 17.65 -6.60 -12.91
CA VAL A 375 17.19 -5.22 -13.04
C VAL A 375 16.41 -5.01 -14.35
N ALA A 376 16.92 -5.51 -15.49
CA ALA A 376 16.32 -5.29 -16.81
C ALA A 376 14.93 -5.93 -16.97
N ARG A 377 14.63 -6.96 -16.18
CA ARG A 377 13.32 -7.63 -16.20
C ARG A 377 12.24 -6.95 -15.37
N GLN A 378 12.56 -5.86 -14.66
CA GLN A 378 11.59 -5.14 -13.84
C GLN A 378 10.54 -4.46 -14.74
N ARG A 379 9.25 -4.64 -14.42
CA ARG A 379 8.14 -4.11 -15.20
C ARG A 379 7.19 -3.27 -14.35
N GLY A 380 6.50 -2.33 -15.00
CA GLY A 380 5.51 -1.48 -14.34
C GLY A 380 6.11 -0.36 -13.49
N VAL A 381 7.39 -0.06 -13.68
CA VAL A 381 8.14 1.08 -13.13
C VAL A 381 9.12 1.57 -14.20
N ASP A 382 9.47 2.86 -14.15
CA ASP A 382 10.59 3.41 -14.92
C ASP A 382 11.88 3.22 -14.12
N VAL A 383 12.91 2.62 -14.73
CA VAL A 383 14.11 2.14 -14.02
C VAL A 383 15.37 2.78 -14.57
N GLU A 384 16.13 3.38 -13.67
CA GLU A 384 17.51 3.77 -13.87
C GLU A 384 18.41 2.85 -13.03
N LEU A 385 19.52 2.40 -13.59
CA LEU A 385 20.55 1.69 -12.84
C LEU A 385 21.69 2.63 -12.44
N VAL A 386 22.11 2.57 -11.18
CA VAL A 386 23.38 3.13 -10.70
C VAL A 386 24.27 1.98 -10.21
N LEU A 387 25.21 1.58 -11.06
CA LEU A 387 26.11 0.46 -10.83
C LEU A 387 27.47 0.94 -10.30
N ALA A 388 27.79 0.54 -9.07
CA ALA A 388 29.12 0.71 -8.47
C ALA A 388 29.96 -0.56 -8.65
N LEU A 389 31.04 -0.45 -9.43
CA LEU A 389 32.06 -1.50 -9.58
C LEU A 389 33.11 -1.31 -8.49
N HIS A 390 33.05 -2.09 -7.42
CA HIS A 390 33.85 -1.88 -6.21
C HIS A 390 35.14 -2.69 -6.27
N GLY A 391 36.25 -1.99 -6.52
CA GLY A 391 37.59 -2.57 -6.61
C GLY A 391 37.94 -3.21 -7.95
N PHE A 392 37.15 -2.95 -9.00
CA PHE A 392 37.44 -3.38 -10.37
C PHE A 392 36.81 -2.41 -11.39
N GLY A 393 37.32 -2.41 -12.61
CA GLY A 393 36.88 -1.51 -13.68
C GLY A 393 36.02 -2.15 -14.76
N GLN A 394 35.55 -1.33 -15.69
CA GLN A 394 34.78 -1.79 -16.86
C GLN A 394 35.60 -2.66 -17.83
N ASP A 395 36.92 -2.69 -17.68
CA ASP A 395 37.85 -3.54 -18.40
C ASP A 395 37.84 -5.00 -17.92
N ALA A 396 37.28 -5.28 -16.73
CA ALA A 396 37.12 -6.63 -16.24
C ALA A 396 36.29 -7.50 -17.22
N PRO A 397 36.61 -8.80 -17.37
CA PRO A 397 36.01 -9.65 -18.40
C PRO A 397 34.48 -9.64 -18.38
N GLY A 398 33.88 -9.32 -19.54
CA GLY A 398 32.42 -9.32 -19.74
C GLY A 398 31.67 -8.10 -19.21
N VAL A 399 32.25 -7.29 -18.30
CA VAL A 399 31.52 -6.16 -17.68
C VAL A 399 31.04 -5.15 -18.72
N ARG A 400 31.93 -4.68 -19.60
CA ARG A 400 31.58 -3.71 -20.65
C ARG A 400 30.49 -4.21 -21.59
N SER A 401 30.52 -5.48 -22.00
CA SER A 401 29.53 -6.03 -22.93
C SER A 401 28.17 -6.21 -22.25
N GLN A 402 28.14 -6.61 -20.97
CA GLN A 402 26.91 -6.73 -20.20
C GLN A 402 26.26 -5.36 -19.97
N VAL A 403 27.04 -4.33 -19.62
CA VAL A 403 26.54 -2.94 -19.50
C VAL A 403 26.00 -2.41 -20.84
N ALA A 404 26.69 -2.69 -21.94
CA ALA A 404 26.23 -2.31 -23.27
C ALA A 404 24.90 -3.00 -23.64
N ALA A 405 24.76 -4.29 -23.35
CA ALA A 405 23.52 -5.04 -23.56
C ALA A 405 22.36 -4.48 -22.71
N PHE A 406 22.63 -4.15 -21.44
CA PHE A 406 21.64 -3.50 -20.57
C PHE A 406 21.15 -2.17 -21.15
N ARG A 407 22.05 -1.29 -21.60
CA ARG A 407 21.67 -0.03 -22.24
C ARG A 407 20.89 -0.24 -23.54
N ALA A 408 21.28 -1.23 -24.35
CA ALA A 408 20.58 -1.57 -25.60
C ALA A 408 19.14 -2.07 -25.36
N SER A 409 18.81 -2.56 -24.15
CA SER A 409 17.45 -2.92 -23.76
C SER A 409 16.55 -1.72 -23.41
N GLY A 410 17.05 -0.49 -23.54
CA GLY A 410 16.28 0.74 -23.31
C GLY A 410 16.39 1.33 -21.90
N HIS A 411 17.21 0.73 -21.04
CA HIS A 411 17.40 1.19 -19.65
C HIS A 411 18.55 2.21 -19.53
N ALA A 412 18.35 3.24 -18.71
CA ALA A 412 19.40 4.17 -18.32
C ALA A 412 20.37 3.51 -17.33
N ALA A 413 21.67 3.76 -17.47
CA ALA A 413 22.68 3.22 -16.56
C ALA A 413 23.83 4.20 -16.34
N VAL A 414 24.02 4.59 -15.08
CA VAL A 414 25.22 5.26 -14.57
C VAL A 414 26.14 4.18 -14.00
N VAL A 415 27.38 4.10 -14.49
CA VAL A 415 28.37 3.11 -14.04
C VAL A 415 29.60 3.85 -13.58
N PHE A 416 30.08 3.54 -12.38
CA PHE A 416 31.31 4.13 -11.84
C PHE A 416 32.14 3.10 -11.06
N GLU A 417 33.42 3.39 -10.93
CA GLU A 417 34.38 2.57 -10.22
C GLU A 417 34.57 3.15 -8.82
N ALA A 418 34.54 2.29 -7.80
CA ALA A 418 34.84 2.64 -6.41
C ALA A 418 36.14 1.99 -5.99
N GLU A 419 36.93 2.71 -5.18
CA GLU A 419 38.23 2.24 -4.71
C GLU A 419 38.11 0.90 -3.95
N PRO A 420 39.08 -0.02 -4.09
CA PRO A 420 39.01 -1.34 -3.46
C PRO A 420 38.86 -1.34 -1.93
N ASP A 421 39.34 -0.30 -1.27
CA ASP A 421 39.34 -0.08 0.18
C ASP A 421 38.21 0.86 0.66
N ALA A 422 37.38 1.36 -0.25
CA ALA A 422 36.24 2.20 0.09
C ALA A 422 35.26 1.45 1.01
N VAL A 423 34.81 2.14 2.06
CA VAL A 423 33.82 1.57 2.98
C VAL A 423 32.49 1.40 2.27
N PHE A 424 31.84 0.24 2.43
CA PHE A 424 30.64 -0.12 1.68
C PHE A 424 29.51 0.92 1.76
N GLY A 425 29.19 1.43 2.96
CA GLY A 425 28.21 2.51 3.12
C GLY A 425 28.56 3.79 2.34
N SER A 426 29.86 4.13 2.21
CA SER A 426 30.31 5.27 1.40
C SER A 426 30.12 5.03 -0.10
N VAL A 427 30.35 3.79 -0.56
CA VAL A 427 30.08 3.42 -1.96
C VAL A 427 28.59 3.51 -2.28
N LEU A 428 27.72 3.07 -1.36
CA LEU A 428 26.28 3.23 -1.50
C LEU A 428 25.87 4.71 -1.53
N ASN A 429 26.43 5.58 -0.68
CA ASN A 429 26.17 7.01 -0.74
C ASN A 429 26.62 7.64 -2.06
N ALA A 430 27.80 7.29 -2.57
CA ALA A 430 28.28 7.76 -3.86
C ALA A 430 27.32 7.34 -5.00
N ALA A 431 26.73 6.15 -4.92
CA ALA A 431 25.70 5.72 -5.87
C ALA A 431 24.39 6.49 -5.68
N ILE A 432 23.94 6.74 -4.45
CA ILE A 432 22.74 7.54 -4.14
C ILE A 432 22.88 8.97 -4.67
N GLU A 433 24.05 9.59 -4.56
CA GLU A 433 24.33 10.93 -5.10
C GLU A 433 24.21 11.02 -6.63
N ARG A 434 24.39 9.88 -7.31
CA ARG A 434 24.30 9.75 -8.78
C ARG A 434 22.91 9.34 -9.26
N ALA A 435 21.99 9.02 -8.35
CA ALA A 435 20.62 8.63 -8.68
C ALA A 435 19.80 9.83 -9.16
N GLY A 436 19.17 9.73 -10.34
CA GLY A 436 18.29 10.75 -10.89
C GLY A 436 16.83 10.61 -10.44
N GLY A 437 16.42 9.43 -9.99
CA GLY A 437 15.05 9.11 -9.60
C GLY A 437 14.63 9.68 -8.24
N PRO A 438 13.33 10.00 -8.05
CA PRO A 438 12.80 10.37 -6.73
C PRO A 438 12.77 9.19 -5.74
N LEU A 439 12.77 7.96 -6.25
CA LEU A 439 12.83 6.74 -5.45
C LEU A 439 14.19 6.06 -5.64
N VAL A 440 14.78 5.64 -4.53
CA VAL A 440 16.01 4.86 -4.52
C VAL A 440 15.70 3.47 -4.04
N ALA A 441 16.09 2.46 -4.82
CA ALA A 441 16.03 1.05 -4.44
C ALA A 441 17.44 0.49 -4.29
N LYS A 442 17.67 -0.35 -3.27
CA LYS A 442 18.89 -1.17 -3.17
C LYS A 442 18.54 -2.59 -3.61
N MET A 443 19.31 -3.12 -4.56
CA MET A 443 19.28 -4.52 -4.97
C MET A 443 20.69 -5.10 -4.85
N ASP A 444 20.78 -6.32 -4.33
CA ASP A 444 22.04 -7.05 -4.21
C ASP A 444 22.37 -7.73 -5.56
N ASP A 445 23.66 -7.88 -5.87
CA ASP A 445 24.15 -8.40 -7.15
C ASP A 445 23.99 -9.92 -7.31
N ASP A 446 23.58 -10.63 -6.26
CA ASP A 446 23.49 -12.10 -6.26
C ASP A 446 22.13 -12.69 -5.89
N ASP A 447 21.14 -11.87 -5.59
CA ASP A 447 19.78 -12.32 -5.29
C ASP A 447 18.90 -12.40 -6.54
N TRP A 448 17.85 -13.25 -6.49
CA TRP A 448 16.87 -13.35 -7.57
C TRP A 448 15.67 -12.48 -7.29
N TYR A 449 15.24 -11.74 -8.32
CA TYR A 449 14.10 -10.83 -8.24
C TYR A 449 13.08 -11.14 -9.33
N GLY A 450 11.81 -11.17 -8.93
CA GLY A 450 10.69 -11.30 -9.85
C GLY A 450 10.47 -10.01 -10.63
N PRO A 451 9.80 -10.06 -11.79
CA PRO A 451 9.66 -8.91 -12.68
C PRO A 451 8.80 -7.79 -12.09
N ASP A 452 7.91 -8.09 -11.13
CA ASP A 452 7.11 -7.07 -10.44
C ASP A 452 7.74 -6.57 -9.13
N HIS A 453 8.97 -6.96 -8.79
CA HIS A 453 9.57 -6.69 -7.48
C HIS A 453 9.58 -5.20 -7.11
N LEU A 454 10.15 -4.36 -7.97
CA LEU A 454 10.19 -2.91 -7.73
C LEU A 454 8.79 -2.30 -7.75
N ALA A 455 7.92 -2.75 -8.64
CA ALA A 455 6.53 -2.26 -8.71
C ALA A 455 5.74 -2.61 -7.44
N ASP A 456 5.99 -3.77 -6.81
CA ASP A 456 5.41 -4.13 -5.52
C ASP A 456 5.92 -3.24 -4.39
N LEU A 457 7.21 -2.89 -4.39
CA LEU A 457 7.77 -1.94 -3.42
C LEU A 457 7.17 -0.53 -3.61
N VAL A 458 7.02 -0.05 -4.85
CA VAL A 458 6.36 1.22 -5.15
C VAL A 458 4.90 1.21 -4.71
N LEU A 459 4.15 0.15 -4.98
CA LEU A 459 2.78 -0.02 -4.48
C LEU A 459 2.75 -0.04 -2.96
N ALA A 460 3.66 -0.78 -2.32
CA ALA A 460 3.77 -0.88 -0.86
C ALA A 460 4.04 0.46 -0.21
N ARG A 461 4.98 1.24 -0.74
CA ARG A 461 5.25 2.61 -0.31
C ARG A 461 3.99 3.45 -0.34
N ARG A 462 3.23 3.39 -1.44
CA ARG A 462 2.00 4.19 -1.61
C ARG A 462 0.90 3.81 -0.62
N TYR A 463 0.51 2.54 -0.59
CA TYR A 463 -0.65 2.14 0.21
C TYR A 463 -0.33 2.21 1.70
N SER A 464 0.90 1.87 2.11
CA SER A 464 1.31 1.93 3.53
C SER A 464 1.63 3.36 3.97
N GLY A 465 2.12 4.21 3.05
CA GLY A 465 2.65 5.53 3.36
C GLY A 465 3.93 5.48 4.19
N ALA A 466 4.64 4.34 4.20
CA ALA A 466 5.91 4.21 4.90
C ALA A 466 7.03 4.98 4.21
N ASP A 467 7.95 5.48 5.03
CA ASP A 467 9.14 6.21 4.59
C ASP A 467 10.16 5.26 3.96
N LEU A 468 10.21 4.02 4.44
CA LEU A 468 11.04 2.96 3.88
C LEU A 468 10.26 1.66 3.80
N VAL A 469 10.33 1.00 2.66
CA VAL A 469 9.72 -0.29 2.43
C VAL A 469 10.75 -1.34 2.05
N GLY A 470 10.48 -2.59 2.39
CA GLY A 470 11.28 -3.72 1.93
C GLY A 470 10.47 -5.01 1.91
N CYS A 471 10.96 -6.02 1.23
CA CYS A 471 10.27 -7.30 1.15
C CYS A 471 10.54 -8.17 2.39
N ALA A 472 9.68 -9.15 2.63
CA ALA A 472 10.02 -10.24 3.53
C ALA A 472 11.08 -11.14 2.86
N THR A 473 12.13 -11.51 3.57
CA THR A 473 13.06 -12.57 3.11
C THR A 473 12.54 -13.90 3.58
N GLU A 474 11.43 -14.32 3.00
CA GLU A 474 10.87 -15.62 3.29
C GLU A 474 11.55 -16.71 2.46
N TYR A 475 11.96 -16.42 1.22
CA TYR A 475 12.64 -17.39 0.37
C TYR A 475 14.17 -17.27 0.43
N HIS A 476 14.81 -18.41 0.61
CA HIS A 476 16.25 -18.59 0.51
C HIS A 476 16.55 -19.79 -0.39
N HIS A 477 17.59 -19.70 -1.21
CA HIS A 477 18.14 -20.86 -1.89
C HIS A 477 19.55 -21.15 -1.39
N LEU A 478 19.71 -22.33 -0.82
CA LEU A 478 20.96 -22.81 -0.25
C LEU A 478 21.70 -23.60 -1.34
N GLU A 479 22.70 -22.99 -1.98
CA GLU A 479 23.39 -23.59 -3.13
C GLU A 479 24.11 -24.90 -2.76
N GLY A 480 24.72 -24.94 -1.56
CA GLY A 480 25.47 -26.12 -1.09
C GLY A 480 24.62 -27.40 -1.04
N PRO A 481 23.50 -27.42 -0.29
CA PRO A 481 22.62 -28.58 -0.25
C PRO A 481 21.60 -28.65 -1.41
N ASP A 482 21.57 -27.68 -2.32
CA ASP A 482 20.55 -27.51 -3.37
C ASP A 482 19.12 -27.58 -2.80
N VAL A 483 18.80 -26.64 -1.89
CA VAL A 483 17.50 -26.59 -1.22
C VAL A 483 16.92 -25.19 -1.30
N THR A 484 15.66 -25.09 -1.72
CA THR A 484 14.88 -23.87 -1.58
C THR A 484 14.09 -23.92 -0.27
N VAL A 485 14.21 -22.89 0.56
CA VAL A 485 13.56 -22.78 1.86
C VAL A 485 12.62 -21.59 1.86
N ARG A 486 11.39 -21.80 2.35
CA ARG A 486 10.46 -20.74 2.72
C ARG A 486 10.33 -20.68 4.25
N ARG A 487 10.79 -19.58 4.86
CA ARG A 487 10.70 -19.33 6.30
C ARG A 487 9.43 -18.55 6.66
N LEU A 488 8.96 -18.74 7.89
CA LEU A 488 7.82 -17.98 8.41
C LEU A 488 8.25 -16.56 8.79
N VAL A 489 8.09 -15.61 7.86
CA VAL A 489 8.32 -14.19 8.10
C VAL A 489 6.99 -13.45 7.96
N HIS A 490 6.56 -12.75 9.01
CA HIS A 490 5.32 -11.99 8.98
C HIS A 490 5.40 -10.83 7.98
N SER A 491 4.81 -10.97 6.80
CA SER A 491 4.73 -9.94 5.77
C SER A 491 3.55 -8.98 6.02
N GLU A 492 3.42 -8.00 5.12
CA GLU A 492 2.25 -7.12 4.99
C GLU A 492 2.00 -6.23 6.23
N ARG A 493 3.06 -5.80 6.92
CA ARG A 493 2.94 -5.08 8.19
C ARG A 493 4.05 -4.06 8.40
N PHE A 494 3.77 -3.06 9.22
CA PHE A 494 4.81 -2.22 9.79
C PHE A 494 5.74 -3.08 10.66
N ALA A 495 7.04 -2.87 10.48
CA ALA A 495 8.08 -3.66 11.09
C ALA A 495 9.20 -2.76 11.63
N ARG A 496 10.07 -3.33 12.47
CA ARG A 496 11.33 -2.67 12.84
C ARG A 496 12.48 -3.05 11.92
N HIS A 497 12.28 -4.11 11.14
CA HIS A 497 13.31 -4.73 10.33
C HIS A 497 12.73 -5.28 9.04
N VAL A 498 13.42 -4.95 7.95
CA VAL A 498 13.29 -5.49 6.60
C VAL A 498 14.70 -5.87 6.13
N THR A 499 14.80 -6.72 5.12
CA THR A 499 16.10 -7.15 4.59
C THR A 499 16.83 -6.00 3.88
N GLY A 500 18.16 -6.06 3.88
CA GLY A 500 19.01 -5.23 3.05
C GLY A 500 18.90 -5.49 1.55
N ALA A 501 18.59 -6.74 1.19
CA ALA A 501 18.57 -7.21 -0.19
C ALA A 501 17.49 -6.55 -1.06
N ALA A 502 16.51 -5.89 -0.46
CA ALA A 502 15.35 -5.37 -1.18
C ALA A 502 14.72 -4.23 -0.39
N LEU A 503 15.29 -3.04 -0.56
CA LEU A 503 14.84 -1.82 0.11
C LEU A 503 14.46 -0.78 -0.93
N LEU A 504 13.43 0.01 -0.64
CA LEU A 504 13.05 1.19 -1.41
C LEU A 504 12.64 2.32 -0.46
N THR A 505 13.10 3.53 -0.76
CA THR A 505 12.76 4.75 -0.01
C THR A 505 12.75 5.96 -0.94
N ASP A 506 12.13 7.06 -0.52
CA ASP A 506 12.30 8.33 -1.23
C ASP A 506 13.72 8.85 -1.02
N ARG A 507 14.29 9.43 -2.07
CA ARG A 507 15.57 10.16 -1.98
C ARG A 507 15.53 11.24 -0.88
N ALA A 508 14.40 11.93 -0.73
CA ALA A 508 14.19 12.92 0.33
C ALA A 508 14.19 12.33 1.76
N VAL A 509 13.94 11.03 1.96
CA VAL A 509 14.16 10.38 3.27
C VAL A 509 15.65 10.24 3.53
N LEU A 510 16.43 9.82 2.52
CA LEU A 510 17.88 9.68 2.63
C LEU A 510 18.55 11.04 2.92
N GLU A 511 18.11 12.10 2.24
CA GLU A 511 18.58 13.47 2.48
C GLU A 511 18.27 13.94 3.91
N GLU A 512 17.05 13.67 4.42
CA GLU A 512 16.63 14.04 5.79
C GLU A 512 17.50 13.37 6.87
N ILE A 513 17.85 12.10 6.69
CA ILE A 513 18.64 11.34 7.68
C ILE A 513 20.16 11.45 7.48
N GLY A 514 20.62 12.18 6.46
CA GLY A 514 22.04 12.35 6.16
C GLY A 514 22.71 11.17 5.43
N GLY A 515 21.94 10.38 4.68
CA GLY A 515 22.41 9.23 3.91
C GLY A 515 22.59 7.95 4.74
N ILE A 516 23.28 6.97 4.15
CA ILE A 516 23.63 5.71 4.80
C ILE A 516 24.92 5.92 5.61
N ARG A 517 24.98 5.41 6.85
CA ARG A 517 26.22 5.51 7.63
C ARG A 517 27.38 4.79 6.91
N PRO A 518 28.59 5.38 6.87
CA PRO A 518 29.75 4.79 6.20
C PRO A 518 30.31 3.62 7.03
N LEU A 519 29.59 2.51 7.04
CA LEU A 519 29.93 1.27 7.74
C LEU A 519 30.34 0.19 6.73
N GLY A 520 31.28 -0.66 7.11
CA GLY A 520 31.68 -1.82 6.30
C GLY A 520 30.73 -3.02 6.43
N PHE A 521 29.87 -3.01 7.45
CA PHE A 521 28.86 -4.04 7.70
C PHE A 521 27.69 -3.47 8.52
N GLY A 522 26.47 -3.97 8.26
CA GLY A 522 25.28 -3.64 9.04
C GLY A 522 24.69 -2.26 8.69
N GLU A 523 25.03 -1.73 7.52
CA GLU A 523 24.56 -0.47 6.98
C GLU A 523 23.03 -0.44 6.82
N ASP A 524 22.41 -1.55 6.40
CA ASP A 524 20.95 -1.64 6.30
C ASP A 524 20.27 -1.52 7.66
N LYS A 525 20.84 -2.17 8.69
CA LYS A 525 20.33 -2.04 10.07
C LYS A 525 20.46 -0.60 10.54
N ALA A 526 21.60 0.04 10.28
CA ALA A 526 21.83 1.43 10.67
C ALA A 526 20.85 2.38 9.98
N LEU A 527 20.60 2.20 8.68
CA LEU A 527 19.61 2.94 7.89
C LEU A 527 18.21 2.83 8.48
N LEU A 528 17.76 1.62 8.80
CA LEU A 528 16.45 1.39 9.42
C LEU A 528 16.33 2.09 10.77
N GLU A 529 17.39 2.06 11.58
CA GLU A 529 17.43 2.78 12.85
C GLU A 529 17.35 4.30 12.66
N ASP A 530 18.04 4.86 11.67
CA ASP A 530 18.06 6.30 11.41
C ASP A 530 16.73 6.82 10.88
N VAL A 531 16.10 6.10 9.95
CA VAL A 531 14.72 6.38 9.52
C VAL A 531 13.80 6.43 10.73
N ARG A 532 13.89 5.45 11.64
CA ARG A 532 13.05 5.40 12.84
C ARG A 532 13.39 6.50 13.86
N ARG A 533 14.66 6.89 14.00
CA ARG A 533 15.08 7.99 14.89
C ARG A 533 14.57 9.34 14.38
N ALA A 534 14.52 9.53 13.06
CA ALA A 534 13.87 10.67 12.42
C ALA A 534 12.33 10.64 12.52
N GLY A 535 11.75 9.63 13.19
CA GLY A 535 10.31 9.45 13.36
C GLY A 535 9.66 8.63 12.24
N GLY A 536 10.43 8.15 11.27
CA GLY A 536 10.00 7.39 10.11
C GLY A 536 9.47 6.00 10.40
N SER A 537 8.70 5.52 9.45
CA SER A 537 8.04 4.22 9.48
C SER A 537 8.63 3.27 8.44
N VAL A 538 8.75 2.01 8.84
CA VAL A 538 9.27 0.93 8.01
C VAL A 538 8.15 -0.07 7.77
N TYR A 539 7.91 -0.41 6.50
CA TYR A 539 6.89 -1.38 6.10
C TYR A 539 7.50 -2.58 5.40
N ARG A 540 7.09 -3.79 5.81
CA ARG A 540 7.51 -5.05 5.22
C ARG A 540 6.39 -5.61 4.34
N THR A 541 6.62 -5.70 3.04
CA THR A 541 5.72 -6.35 2.06
C THR A 541 5.96 -7.86 2.00
N HIS A 542 5.19 -8.60 1.20
CA HIS A 542 5.45 -10.03 0.90
C HIS A 542 6.84 -10.27 0.29
N GLY A 543 7.35 -11.49 0.42
CA GLY A 543 8.67 -11.90 -0.06
C GLY A 543 8.65 -12.78 -1.31
N LEU A 544 7.47 -13.12 -1.82
CA LEU A 544 7.29 -14.09 -2.91
C LEU A 544 8.02 -13.75 -4.22
N GLY A 545 8.39 -12.48 -4.45
CA GLY A 545 9.14 -12.05 -5.63
C GLY A 545 10.64 -11.89 -5.39
N CYS A 546 11.19 -12.39 -4.29
CA CYS A 546 12.61 -12.26 -3.95
C CYS A 546 13.12 -13.57 -3.36
N VAL A 547 14.22 -14.10 -3.87
CA VAL A 547 14.91 -15.26 -3.28
C VAL A 547 16.33 -14.87 -2.94
N VAL A 548 16.69 -14.99 -1.67
CA VAL A 548 18.04 -14.69 -1.19
C VAL A 548 18.96 -15.86 -1.51
N ARG A 549 20.05 -15.61 -2.23
CA ARG A 549 21.09 -16.59 -2.52
C ARG A 549 21.94 -16.82 -1.29
N ARG A 550 22.17 -18.09 -0.93
CA ARG A 550 22.99 -18.49 0.21
C ARG A 550 24.07 -19.48 -0.23
N ARG A 551 25.30 -18.97 -0.23
CA ARG A 551 26.56 -19.66 -0.50
C ARG A 551 27.31 -19.95 0.79
N ALA A 552 28.29 -20.84 0.72
CA ALA A 552 29.18 -21.14 1.84
C ALA A 552 30.10 -19.95 2.22
N GLU A 553 30.45 -19.11 1.24
CA GLU A 553 31.36 -17.97 1.39
C GLU A 553 30.86 -16.74 0.63
N GLY A 554 31.45 -15.57 0.88
CA GLY A 554 31.18 -14.34 0.12
C GLY A 554 29.98 -13.50 0.60
N HIS A 555 29.20 -13.96 1.58
CA HIS A 555 28.12 -13.18 2.18
C HIS A 555 28.57 -12.38 3.40
N THR A 556 28.04 -11.17 3.53
CA THR A 556 28.16 -10.33 4.72
C THR A 556 27.49 -10.98 5.93
N TRP A 557 26.35 -11.64 5.74
CA TRP A 557 25.68 -12.44 6.77
C TRP A 557 26.10 -13.92 6.68
N ARG A 558 26.70 -14.45 7.75
CA ARG A 558 27.41 -15.76 7.77
C ARG A 558 26.70 -16.85 8.58
N GLU A 559 25.37 -16.95 8.48
CA GLU A 559 24.65 -18.06 9.10
C GLU A 559 24.83 -19.36 8.29
N PRO A 560 25.05 -20.51 8.96
CA PRO A 560 25.19 -21.81 8.30
C PRO A 560 23.85 -22.29 7.72
N ALA A 561 23.89 -23.22 6.77
CA ALA A 561 22.68 -23.80 6.16
C ALA A 561 21.66 -24.30 7.21
N GLY A 562 22.14 -24.87 8.32
CA GLY A 562 21.31 -25.33 9.43
C GLY A 562 20.43 -24.25 10.05
N TYR A 563 20.87 -22.99 10.08
CA TYR A 563 20.07 -21.86 10.57
C TYR A 563 18.78 -21.66 9.75
N PHE A 564 18.87 -21.81 8.42
CA PHE A 564 17.72 -21.65 7.52
C PHE A 564 16.77 -22.85 7.58
N LEU A 565 17.31 -24.02 7.89
CA LEU A 565 16.56 -25.27 8.04
C LEU A 565 15.94 -25.44 9.44
N GLN A 566 16.20 -24.52 10.37
CA GLN A 566 15.49 -24.44 11.65
C GLN A 566 14.12 -23.80 11.44
N ASP A 567 13.07 -24.57 11.76
CA ASP A 567 11.65 -24.18 11.69
C ASP A 567 11.21 -23.55 10.33
N PRO A 568 11.49 -24.18 9.18
CA PRO A 568 11.01 -23.68 7.91
C PRO A 568 9.49 -23.85 7.84
N GLN A 569 8.82 -22.88 7.21
CA GLN A 569 7.40 -23.06 6.89
C GLN A 569 7.25 -24.17 5.84
N ARG A 570 8.14 -24.19 4.83
CA ARG A 570 8.31 -25.25 3.82
C ARG A 570 9.76 -25.28 3.34
N HIS A 571 10.22 -26.43 2.88
CA HIS A 571 11.43 -26.55 2.08
C HIS A 571 11.21 -27.52 0.92
N TRP A 572 12.04 -27.42 -0.10
CA TRP A 572 12.02 -28.31 -1.25
C TRP A 572 13.44 -28.61 -1.70
N ALA A 573 13.69 -29.85 -2.10
CA ALA A 573 14.89 -30.18 -2.86
C ALA A 573 14.89 -29.44 -4.20
N GLY A 574 16.05 -28.90 -4.58
CA GLY A 574 16.24 -28.14 -5.79
C GLY A 574 15.72 -26.70 -5.74
N TRP A 575 15.74 -26.07 -6.90
CA TRP A 575 15.14 -24.76 -7.17
C TRP A 575 13.60 -24.84 -7.22
N ARG A 576 12.93 -24.22 -6.25
CA ARG A 576 11.46 -24.17 -6.10
C ARG A 576 11.00 -22.80 -5.54
N PRO A 577 11.21 -21.71 -6.29
CA PRO A 577 10.73 -20.40 -5.88
C PRO A 577 9.21 -20.31 -5.96
N SER A 578 8.63 -19.23 -5.44
CA SER A 578 7.24 -18.88 -5.71
C SER A 578 7.02 -18.63 -7.21
N ALA A 579 5.81 -18.90 -7.70
CA ALA A 579 5.43 -18.60 -9.07
C ALA A 579 5.50 -17.10 -9.42
N LEU A 580 5.57 -16.21 -8.42
CA LEU A 580 5.76 -14.76 -8.64
C LEU A 580 7.20 -14.35 -8.95
N LEU A 581 8.17 -15.26 -8.78
CA LEU A 581 9.55 -15.01 -9.22
C LEU A 581 9.68 -15.07 -10.74
N GLU A 582 8.78 -15.79 -11.42
CA GLU A 582 8.82 -16.05 -12.87
C GLU A 582 10.24 -16.49 -13.30
N SER A 583 10.82 -17.48 -12.62
CA SER A 583 12.24 -17.82 -12.79
C SER A 583 12.63 -18.03 -14.24
N ASP A 584 13.70 -17.35 -14.66
CA ASP A 584 14.33 -17.58 -15.96
C ASP A 584 15.24 -18.83 -15.86
N PRO A 585 15.17 -19.80 -16.78
CA PRO A 585 16.09 -20.93 -16.84
C PRO A 585 17.57 -20.53 -16.95
N GLU A 586 17.90 -19.41 -17.60
CA GLU A 586 19.28 -18.91 -17.71
C GLU A 586 19.84 -18.48 -16.34
N ASP A 587 18.97 -17.98 -15.48
CA ASP A 587 19.33 -17.48 -14.15
C ASP A 587 19.15 -18.52 -13.04
N ALA A 588 18.55 -19.68 -13.34
CA ALA A 588 18.35 -20.73 -12.34
C ALA A 588 19.70 -21.16 -11.74
N PRO A 589 19.75 -21.46 -10.43
CA PRO A 589 20.98 -21.95 -9.81
C PRO A 589 21.46 -23.22 -10.53
N GLY A 590 22.77 -23.28 -10.82
CA GLY A 590 23.37 -24.45 -11.44
C GLY A 590 23.26 -25.68 -10.53
N PRO A 591 23.29 -26.91 -11.08
CA PRO A 591 23.23 -28.12 -10.26
C PRO A 591 24.37 -28.13 -9.25
N ALA A 592 24.07 -28.47 -7.99
CA ALA A 592 25.10 -28.60 -6.96
C ALA A 592 26.20 -29.54 -7.48
N ARG A 593 27.42 -28.99 -7.62
CA ARG A 593 28.59 -29.83 -7.87
C ARG A 593 28.72 -30.70 -6.63
N ALA A 594 28.46 -31.99 -6.77
CA ALA A 594 28.75 -32.97 -5.73
C ALA A 594 30.21 -32.77 -5.35
N THR A 595 30.48 -32.20 -4.18
CA THR A 595 31.80 -32.18 -3.60
C THR A 595 32.14 -33.63 -3.29
N THR A 596 32.78 -34.30 -4.23
CA THR A 596 33.52 -35.53 -3.96
C THR A 596 34.54 -35.17 -2.90
N ARG A 597 34.22 -35.49 -1.64
CA ARG A 597 35.25 -35.67 -0.60
C ARG A 597 36.16 -36.78 -1.13
N GLN A 598 37.24 -36.41 -1.81
CA GLN A 598 38.41 -37.28 -1.88
C GLN A 598 38.91 -37.39 -0.44
N GLY A 599 38.51 -38.46 0.23
CA GLY A 599 39.20 -38.90 1.42
C GLY A 599 40.64 -39.18 1.05
N SER A 600 41.57 -38.40 1.60
CA SER A 600 42.97 -38.80 1.64
C SER A 600 43.08 -39.94 2.63
N GLU A 601 43.11 -41.17 2.12
CA GLU A 601 43.77 -42.27 2.82
C GLU A 601 45.27 -41.99 2.82
N ARG A 602 45.79 -41.53 3.97
CA ARG A 602 46.94 -42.05 4.73
C ARG A 602 47.51 -41.00 5.67
#